data_AF-A0AAD0DI96-F1
#
_entry.id   AF-A0AAD0DI96-F1
#
_cell.length_a   1.000
_cell.length_b   1.000
_cell.length_c   1.000
_cell.angle_alpha   90.00
_cell.angle_beta   90.00
_cell.angle_gamma   90.00
#
_symmetry.space_group_name_H-M   'P 1'
#
loop_
_entity.id
_entity.type
_entity.pdbx_description
1 polymer ?
#
loop_
_entity_poly.entity_id
_entity_poly.type
_entity_poly.pdbx_seq_one_letter_code
_entity_poly.pdbx_strand_id
1 'polypeptide(L)'
;MKASDTMKAVKQWFKLSNYDVLQEITVNDLSYEISRRVPLHRHDFSKEEHPRHERYLQEEAKILAGHPLLASSIERTAPTTKKKNPLVDARLHVRHMTVNDISRYEARLRDLDLLHRVGYSSDASSVPTSKEDGMRKLRDIDEFDDGHPLYLWLNIKFLTDDEVIEHIKRMLPQWRKEYTVGEPAIGSFRFGLSTVKKVINLRVIPMLDLLLWAKRNDAKISYEQFSRLLYPNDSEVIRGGSQIKDTDKPFAEKVLTREFDRLFNLWLSKNDYMMDTKVAEAMKMNEKEEEDEKKGK
;
A
#
# COMPACT_ATOMS: atom_id res chain seq x y z
N MET A 1 -3.91 -33.01 -10.59
CA MET A 1 -4.65 -33.09 -11.87
C MET A 1 -3.69 -33.31 -13.05
N LYS A 2 -4.12 -34.02 -14.11
CA LYS A 2 -3.34 -34.09 -15.37
C LYS A 2 -3.39 -32.72 -16.08
N ALA A 3 -2.34 -32.36 -16.84
CA ALA A 3 -2.23 -31.05 -17.48
C ALA A 3 -3.40 -30.68 -18.41
N SER A 4 -3.98 -31.67 -19.11
CA SER A 4 -5.17 -31.50 -19.96
C SER A 4 -6.41 -31.12 -19.14
N ASP A 5 -6.63 -31.80 -18.02
CA ASP A 5 -7.75 -31.54 -17.12
C ASP A 5 -7.63 -30.17 -16.46
N THR A 6 -6.41 -29.76 -16.09
CA THR A 6 -6.11 -28.41 -15.59
C THR A 6 -6.51 -27.34 -16.60
N MET A 7 -6.08 -27.49 -17.86
CA MET A 7 -6.40 -26.50 -18.88
C MET A 7 -7.91 -26.42 -19.15
N LYS A 8 -8.60 -27.56 -19.15
CA LYS A 8 -10.06 -27.62 -19.31
C LYS A 8 -10.77 -26.90 -18.16
N ALA A 9 -10.36 -27.17 -16.92
CA ALA A 9 -10.94 -26.53 -15.73
C ALA A 9 -10.67 -25.02 -15.69
N VAL A 10 -9.45 -24.57 -15.99
CA VAL A 10 -9.13 -23.13 -16.04
C VAL A 10 -9.97 -22.42 -17.09
N LYS A 11 -10.08 -22.98 -18.30
CA LYS A 11 -10.85 -22.37 -19.39
C LYS A 11 -12.36 -22.29 -19.13
N GLN A 12 -12.90 -23.08 -18.20
CA GLN A 12 -14.33 -22.99 -17.84
C GLN A 12 -14.66 -21.69 -17.12
N TRP A 13 -13.75 -21.19 -16.28
CA TRP A 13 -13.99 -19.97 -15.49
C TRP A 13 -13.21 -18.77 -16.02
N PHE A 14 -11.95 -18.96 -16.43
CA PHE A 14 -11.05 -17.87 -16.79
C PHE A 14 -11.37 -17.35 -18.19
N LYS A 15 -11.83 -16.10 -18.24
CA LYS A 15 -12.03 -15.34 -19.46
C LYS A 15 -11.20 -14.06 -19.37
N LEU A 16 -10.25 -13.90 -20.28
CA LEU A 16 -9.37 -12.73 -20.28
C LEU A 16 -10.17 -11.41 -20.42
N SER A 17 -11.24 -11.41 -21.22
CA SER A 17 -12.12 -10.25 -21.42
C SER A 17 -12.78 -9.75 -20.13
N ASN A 18 -12.91 -10.59 -19.10
CA ASN A 18 -13.45 -10.13 -17.81
C ASN A 18 -12.55 -9.06 -17.16
N TYR A 19 -11.27 -9.02 -17.53
CA TYR A 19 -10.29 -8.08 -17.01
C TYR A 19 -10.20 -6.78 -17.82
N ASP A 20 -10.93 -6.65 -18.93
CA ASP A 20 -11.02 -5.38 -19.68
C ASP A 20 -11.58 -4.26 -18.81
N VAL A 21 -12.37 -4.61 -17.79
CA VAL A 21 -12.86 -3.71 -16.75
C VAL A 21 -11.75 -2.93 -16.02
N LEU A 22 -10.53 -3.45 -16.00
CA LEU A 22 -9.38 -2.75 -15.40
C LEU A 22 -9.03 -1.45 -16.13
N GLN A 23 -9.45 -1.28 -17.39
CA GLN A 23 -9.26 -0.05 -18.15
C GLN A 23 -10.15 1.08 -17.63
N GLU A 24 -11.30 0.74 -17.03
CA GLU A 24 -12.33 1.69 -16.60
C GLU A 24 -12.16 2.18 -15.15
N ILE A 25 -11.37 1.46 -14.35
CA ILE A 25 -11.06 1.86 -12.98
C ILE A 25 -9.98 2.96 -12.96
N THR A 26 -9.88 3.65 -11.82
CA THR A 26 -8.82 4.64 -11.59
C THR A 26 -7.48 3.96 -11.29
N VAL A 27 -6.36 4.68 -11.43
CA VAL A 27 -5.05 4.14 -11.03
C VAL A 27 -4.97 3.89 -9.52
N ASN A 28 -5.68 4.68 -8.70
CA ASN A 28 -5.77 4.40 -7.27
C ASN A 28 -6.54 3.10 -6.99
N ASP A 29 -7.64 2.87 -7.72
CA ASP A 29 -8.39 1.61 -7.64
C ASP A 29 -7.52 0.42 -8.08
N LEU A 30 -6.69 0.57 -9.11
CA LEU A 30 -5.73 -0.45 -9.53
C LEU A 30 -4.73 -0.80 -8.40
N SER A 31 -4.17 0.21 -7.72
CA SER A 31 -3.33 -0.01 -6.54
C SER A 31 -4.08 -0.79 -5.46
N TYR A 32 -5.35 -0.44 -5.23
CA TYR A 32 -6.16 -1.12 -4.24
C TYR A 32 -6.49 -2.57 -4.61
N GLU A 33 -6.81 -2.85 -5.87
CA GLU A 33 -7.02 -4.21 -6.40
C GLU A 33 -5.79 -5.10 -6.20
N ILE A 34 -4.58 -4.55 -6.41
CA ILE A 34 -3.32 -5.24 -6.12
C ILE A 34 -3.20 -5.51 -4.61
N SER A 35 -3.44 -4.50 -3.78
CA SER A 35 -3.30 -4.61 -2.33
C SER A 35 -4.23 -5.67 -1.71
N ARG A 36 -5.39 -5.92 -2.33
CA ARG A 36 -6.32 -6.99 -1.93
C ARG A 36 -5.81 -8.38 -2.25
N ARG A 37 -5.02 -8.55 -3.30
CA ARG A 37 -4.44 -9.85 -3.69
C ARG A 37 -3.25 -10.25 -2.82
N VAL A 38 -2.52 -9.28 -2.24
CA VAL A 38 -1.39 -9.54 -1.32
C VAL A 38 -1.77 -10.51 -0.20
N PRO A 39 -2.80 -10.25 0.63
CA PRO A 39 -3.19 -11.19 1.68
C PRO A 39 -3.77 -12.48 1.12
N LEU A 40 -4.53 -12.48 0.01
CA LEU A 40 -5.09 -13.72 -0.57
C LEU A 40 -4.00 -14.73 -0.95
N HIS A 41 -2.91 -14.26 -1.56
CA HIS A 41 -1.79 -15.13 -1.93
C HIS A 41 -1.00 -15.65 -0.72
N ARG A 42 -0.94 -14.88 0.38
CA ARG A 42 -0.24 -15.28 1.61
C ARG A 42 -1.10 -16.10 2.56
N HIS A 43 -2.42 -15.94 2.49
CA HIS A 43 -3.35 -16.56 3.41
C HIS A 43 -3.35 -18.08 3.24
N ASP A 44 -3.42 -18.74 4.38
CA ASP A 44 -3.69 -20.16 4.48
C ASP A 44 -5.17 -20.32 4.82
N PHE A 45 -5.93 -20.70 3.81
CA PHE A 45 -7.38 -20.82 3.92
C PHE A 45 -7.84 -22.05 4.70
N SER A 46 -6.94 -22.89 5.21
CA SER A 46 -7.29 -23.86 6.24
C SER A 46 -7.44 -23.22 7.63
N LYS A 47 -6.93 -22.00 7.83
CA LYS A 47 -6.99 -21.27 9.10
C LYS A 47 -8.24 -20.40 9.18
N GLU A 48 -9.32 -20.98 9.65
CA GLU A 48 -10.63 -20.33 9.82
C GLU A 48 -10.61 -19.22 10.90
N GLU A 49 -9.74 -19.35 11.91
CA GLU A 49 -9.65 -18.41 13.03
C GLU A 49 -9.08 -17.02 12.67
N HIS A 50 -8.58 -16.83 11.44
CA HIS A 50 -8.02 -15.55 11.04
C HIS A 50 -9.13 -14.46 11.01
N PRO A 51 -8.95 -13.29 11.64
CA PRO A 51 -10.01 -12.27 11.77
C PRO A 51 -10.62 -11.74 10.46
N ARG A 52 -9.98 -12.03 9.32
CA ARG A 52 -10.41 -11.62 7.97
C ARG A 52 -10.73 -12.81 7.05
N HIS A 53 -10.82 -14.03 7.60
CA HIS A 53 -11.00 -15.26 6.83
C HIS A 53 -12.22 -15.19 5.91
N GLU A 54 -13.39 -14.83 6.45
CA GLU A 54 -14.64 -14.73 5.68
C GLU A 54 -14.53 -13.74 4.51
N ARG A 55 -13.90 -12.58 4.74
CA ARG A 55 -13.64 -11.59 3.69
C ARG A 55 -12.76 -12.17 2.59
N TYR A 56 -11.73 -12.94 2.94
CA TYR A 56 -10.86 -13.58 1.94
C TYR A 56 -11.59 -14.64 1.12
N LEU A 57 -12.50 -15.40 1.74
CA LEU A 57 -13.37 -16.34 1.01
C LEU A 57 -14.29 -15.61 0.03
N GLN A 58 -14.88 -14.48 0.43
CA GLN A 58 -15.73 -13.67 -0.45
C GLN A 58 -14.94 -13.07 -1.63
N GLU A 59 -13.76 -12.51 -1.36
CA GLU A 59 -12.87 -11.95 -2.39
C GLU A 59 -12.41 -13.05 -3.37
N GLU A 60 -12.05 -14.22 -2.86
CA GLU A 60 -11.73 -15.37 -3.71
C GLU A 60 -12.93 -15.85 -4.54
N ALA A 61 -14.10 -16.00 -3.93
CA ALA A 61 -15.30 -16.45 -4.62
C ALA A 61 -15.65 -15.53 -5.81
N LYS A 62 -15.42 -14.21 -5.67
CA LYS A 62 -15.55 -13.27 -6.78
C LYS A 62 -14.58 -13.59 -7.92
N ILE A 63 -13.28 -13.80 -7.62
CA ILE A 63 -12.29 -14.17 -8.63
C ILE A 63 -12.71 -15.45 -9.35
N LEU A 64 -13.10 -16.49 -8.58
CA LEU A 64 -13.49 -17.78 -9.12
C LEU A 64 -14.81 -17.75 -9.90
N ALA A 65 -15.69 -16.79 -9.62
CA ALA A 65 -16.87 -16.48 -10.42
C ALA A 65 -16.55 -15.66 -11.69
N GLY A 66 -15.28 -15.31 -11.92
CA GLY A 66 -14.86 -14.50 -13.06
C GLY A 66 -15.07 -13.00 -12.88
N HIS A 67 -15.24 -12.52 -11.64
CA HIS A 67 -15.36 -11.10 -11.31
C HIS A 67 -14.04 -10.59 -10.71
N PRO A 68 -13.17 -9.94 -11.51
CA PRO A 68 -11.82 -9.61 -11.05
C PRO A 68 -11.74 -8.38 -10.14
N LEU A 69 -12.77 -7.53 -10.10
CA LEU A 69 -12.78 -6.38 -9.20
C LEU A 69 -13.19 -6.80 -7.79
N LEU A 70 -12.24 -6.72 -6.85
CA LEU A 70 -12.43 -7.10 -5.46
C LEU A 70 -12.96 -5.95 -4.61
N ALA A 71 -12.41 -4.77 -4.84
CA ALA A 71 -12.63 -3.60 -4.00
C ALA A 71 -13.17 -2.38 -4.76
N SER A 72 -13.05 -2.38 -6.08
CA SER A 72 -13.47 -1.29 -6.96
C SER A 72 -14.84 -1.57 -7.55
N SER A 73 -15.62 -0.52 -7.83
CA SER A 73 -16.86 -0.61 -8.61
C SER A 73 -16.74 0.28 -9.84
N ILE A 74 -17.35 -0.17 -10.94
CA ILE A 74 -17.51 0.62 -12.18
C ILE A 74 -18.57 1.71 -11.96
N GLU A 75 -19.53 1.45 -11.07
CA GLU A 75 -20.50 2.44 -10.65
C GLU A 75 -19.80 3.51 -9.81
N ARG A 76 -20.06 4.79 -10.10
CA ARG A 76 -19.66 5.93 -9.27
C ARG A 76 -20.41 5.86 -7.92
N THR A 77 -20.04 4.94 -7.05
CA THR A 77 -20.36 5.08 -5.63
C THR A 77 -19.58 6.29 -5.12
N ALA A 78 -20.26 7.19 -4.40
CA ALA A 78 -19.63 8.32 -3.72
C ALA A 78 -18.32 7.86 -3.07
N PRO A 79 -17.23 8.65 -3.13
CA PRO A 79 -15.93 8.24 -2.60
C PRO A 79 -16.10 7.84 -1.15
N THR A 80 -16.19 6.54 -0.89
CA THR A 80 -16.27 6.07 0.47
C THR A 80 -14.94 6.43 1.12
N THR A 81 -14.97 6.82 2.38
CA THR A 81 -13.79 7.07 3.22
C THR A 81 -12.83 5.87 3.36
N LYS A 82 -13.10 4.75 2.64
CA LYS A 82 -12.39 3.47 2.69
C LYS A 82 -11.44 3.20 1.52
N LYS A 83 -11.36 4.05 0.48
CA LYS A 83 -10.30 3.90 -0.53
C LYS A 83 -8.97 4.27 0.12
N LYS A 84 -7.91 3.47 -0.10
CA LYS A 84 -6.55 3.90 0.24
C LYS A 84 -6.33 5.21 -0.52
N ASN A 85 -6.24 6.30 0.20
CA ASN A 85 -5.81 7.58 -0.33
C ASN A 85 -4.43 7.79 0.31
N PRO A 86 -3.40 8.15 -0.44
CA PRO A 86 -2.12 8.51 0.16
C PRO A 86 -2.22 9.59 1.24
N LEU A 87 -3.26 10.45 1.22
CA LEU A 87 -3.62 11.34 2.32
C LEU A 87 -4.14 10.60 3.57
N VAL A 88 -4.84 9.48 3.42
CA VAL A 88 -5.24 8.63 4.55
C VAL A 88 -4.00 7.98 5.18
N ASP A 89 -3.07 7.47 4.37
CA ASP A 89 -1.79 6.93 4.87
C ASP A 89 -0.96 8.02 5.58
N ALA A 90 -0.87 9.21 4.97
CA ALA A 90 -0.23 10.37 5.59
C ALA A 90 -0.91 10.74 6.92
N ARG A 91 -2.26 10.74 7.01
CA ARG A 91 -3.00 11.02 8.25
C ARG A 91 -2.82 9.97 9.35
N LEU A 92 -2.46 8.73 9.00
CA LEU A 92 -2.11 7.71 9.99
C LEU A 92 -0.77 8.03 10.67
N HIS A 93 0.18 8.58 9.90
CA HIS A 93 1.54 8.83 10.35
C HIS A 93 1.81 10.28 10.78
N VAL A 94 1.01 11.23 10.30
CA VAL A 94 1.06 12.67 10.59
C VAL A 94 -0.32 13.07 11.10
N ARG A 95 -0.46 13.10 12.43
CA ARG A 95 -1.72 13.45 13.11
C ARG A 95 -1.46 14.40 14.27
N HIS A 96 -2.47 15.18 14.62
CA HIS A 96 -2.46 15.96 15.85
C HIS A 96 -2.46 15.03 17.06
N MET A 97 -1.72 15.43 18.10
CA MET A 97 -1.85 14.84 19.42
C MET A 97 -3.24 15.19 19.97
N THR A 98 -3.89 14.21 20.60
CA THR A 98 -5.20 14.39 21.23
C THR A 98 -5.04 14.70 22.73
N VAL A 99 -6.09 15.25 23.35
CA VAL A 99 -6.13 15.44 24.81
C VAL A 99 -5.99 14.10 25.56
N ASN A 100 -6.51 13.02 24.97
CA ASN A 100 -6.35 11.67 25.52
C ASN A 100 -4.89 11.19 25.46
N ASP A 101 -4.15 11.53 24.41
CA ASP A 101 -2.72 11.22 24.35
C ASP A 101 -1.97 11.98 25.46
N ILE A 102 -2.27 13.27 25.66
CA ILE A 102 -1.70 14.07 26.76
C ILE A 102 -2.00 13.44 28.12
N SER A 103 -3.25 13.00 28.34
CA SER A 103 -3.67 12.39 29.61
C SER A 103 -2.93 11.08 29.89
N ARG A 104 -2.70 10.25 28.87
CA ARG A 104 -1.90 9.02 28.99
C ARG A 104 -0.45 9.32 29.32
N TYR A 105 0.13 10.34 28.70
CA TYR A 105 1.49 10.76 29.01
C TYR A 105 1.61 11.33 30.42
N GLU A 106 0.67 12.16 30.86
CA GLU A 106 0.67 12.69 32.22
C GLU A 106 0.67 11.58 33.27
N ALA A 107 -0.21 10.57 33.11
CA ALA A 107 -0.25 9.41 34.00
C ALA A 107 1.09 8.67 33.99
N ARG A 108 1.64 8.37 32.81
CA ARG A 108 2.92 7.66 32.66
C ARG A 108 4.10 8.43 33.28
N LEU A 109 4.17 9.74 33.06
CA LEU A 109 5.24 10.58 33.60
C LEU A 109 5.17 10.68 35.13
N ARG A 110 3.96 10.61 35.71
CA ARG A 110 3.79 10.51 37.16
C ARG A 110 4.21 9.16 37.70
N ASP A 111 3.88 8.06 37.02
CA ASP A 111 4.32 6.72 37.41
C ASP A 111 5.86 6.57 37.39
N LEU A 112 6.54 7.39 36.58
CA LEU A 112 8.01 7.46 36.49
C LEU A 112 8.64 8.54 37.39
N ASP A 113 7.86 9.18 38.27
CA ASP A 113 8.28 10.28 39.15
C ASP A 113 8.86 11.52 38.44
N LEU A 114 8.55 11.70 37.15
CA LEU A 114 8.98 12.85 36.34
C LEU A 114 8.01 14.03 36.43
N LEU A 115 6.75 13.76 36.77
CA LEU A 115 5.75 14.76 37.11
C LEU A 115 5.20 14.53 38.52
N HIS A 116 4.90 15.62 39.22
CA HIS A 116 4.14 15.59 40.47
C HIS A 116 3.04 16.64 40.47
N ARG A 117 2.04 16.47 41.34
CA ARG A 117 0.95 17.43 41.49
C ARG A 117 1.32 18.53 42.47
N VAL A 118 1.05 19.77 42.09
CA VAL A 118 1.22 20.93 42.98
C VAL A 118 -0.04 21.11 43.82
N GLY A 119 -0.19 20.26 44.84
CA GLY A 119 -1.30 20.29 45.79
C GLY A 119 -2.00 18.95 46.00
N TYR A 120 -2.90 18.91 46.98
CA TYR A 120 -3.59 17.69 47.41
C TYR A 120 -4.95 17.47 46.70
N SER A 121 -5.40 18.40 45.85
CA SER A 121 -6.68 18.29 45.14
C SER A 121 -6.57 17.40 43.90
N SER A 122 -7.71 16.80 43.51
CA SER A 122 -7.84 16.06 42.25
C SER A 122 -7.54 16.92 41.01
N ASP A 123 -7.68 18.23 41.16
CA ASP A 123 -7.61 19.21 40.07
C ASP A 123 -6.26 19.95 40.06
N ALA A 124 -5.33 19.57 40.94
CA ALA A 124 -4.00 20.17 41.00
C ALA A 124 -3.21 19.88 39.71
N SER A 125 -2.58 20.93 39.17
CA SER A 125 -1.73 20.84 37.98
C SER A 125 -0.52 19.94 38.23
N SER A 126 -0.17 19.15 37.23
CA SER A 126 1.06 18.37 37.20
C SER A 126 2.23 19.22 36.66
N VAL A 127 3.37 19.18 37.34
CA VAL A 127 4.60 19.90 36.96
C VAL A 127 5.82 18.98 37.03
N PRO A 128 6.90 19.27 36.28
CA PRO A 128 8.15 18.53 36.37
C PRO A 128 8.71 18.48 37.79
N THR A 129 9.26 17.33 38.18
CA THR A 129 9.91 17.14 39.49
C THR A 129 11.22 17.93 39.61
N SER A 130 11.91 18.16 38.49
CA SER A 130 13.12 18.97 38.41
C SER A 130 13.18 19.78 37.12
N LYS A 131 14.13 20.73 37.04
CA LYS A 131 14.39 21.48 35.81
C LYS A 131 14.95 20.57 34.72
N GLU A 132 15.80 19.62 35.10
CA GLU A 132 16.36 18.60 34.22
C GLU A 132 15.26 17.73 33.63
N ASP A 133 14.31 17.24 34.44
CA ASP A 133 13.18 16.44 33.98
C ASP A 133 12.27 17.23 33.04
N GLY A 134 12.06 18.53 33.32
CA GLY A 134 11.31 19.43 32.45
C GLY A 134 11.96 19.66 31.07
N MET A 135 13.25 19.33 30.91
CA MET A 135 13.97 19.42 29.64
C MET A 135 14.08 18.07 28.91
N ARG A 136 13.68 16.95 29.53
CA ARG A 136 13.71 15.64 28.87
C ARG A 136 12.73 15.59 27.71
N LYS A 137 13.14 15.02 26.59
CA LYS A 137 12.23 14.75 25.49
C LYS A 137 11.32 13.60 25.93
N LEU A 138 10.06 13.59 25.49
CA LEU A 138 9.16 12.43 25.69
C LEU A 138 9.77 11.13 25.13
N ARG A 139 10.67 11.26 24.15
CA ARG A 139 11.44 10.15 23.57
C ARG A 139 12.58 9.62 24.45
N ASP A 140 13.05 10.38 25.44
CA ASP A 140 14.09 9.94 26.38
C ASP A 140 13.49 9.08 27.52
N ILE A 141 12.20 8.80 27.44
CA ILE A 141 11.37 8.17 28.47
C ILE A 141 10.80 6.85 27.92
N ASP A 142 10.42 6.84 26.64
CA ASP A 142 9.85 5.67 25.95
C ASP A 142 10.73 5.22 24.78
N GLU A 143 10.86 3.90 24.61
CA GLU A 143 11.58 3.32 23.48
C GLU A 143 10.96 3.75 22.13
N PHE A 144 11.81 4.00 21.14
CA PHE A 144 11.36 4.36 19.80
C PHE A 144 10.92 3.12 19.03
N ASP A 145 9.60 2.90 18.95
CA ASP A 145 9.00 1.79 18.20
C ASP A 145 7.74 2.23 17.42
N ASP A 146 7.03 1.29 16.78
CA ASP A 146 5.81 1.56 16.02
C ASP A 146 4.64 2.07 16.90
N GLY A 147 4.68 1.85 18.23
CA GLY A 147 3.66 2.24 19.20
C GLY A 147 3.93 3.59 19.88
N HIS A 148 5.19 4.03 19.90
CA HIS A 148 5.63 5.30 20.45
C HIS A 148 6.17 6.17 19.29
N PRO A 149 5.45 7.20 18.80
CA PRO A 149 5.86 8.04 17.68
C PRO A 149 6.66 9.30 18.08
N LEU A 150 7.30 9.96 17.10
CA LEU A 150 8.17 11.11 17.35
C LEU A 150 7.32 12.35 17.59
N TYR A 151 7.49 12.97 18.76
CA TYR A 151 6.83 14.22 19.10
C TYR A 151 7.60 15.38 18.52
N LEU A 152 6.94 16.12 17.62
CA LEU A 152 7.51 17.28 16.95
C LEU A 152 6.72 18.53 17.32
N TRP A 153 7.44 19.58 17.66
CA TRP A 153 6.91 20.92 17.63
C TRP A 153 7.07 21.48 16.21
N LEU A 154 5.95 21.78 15.55
CA LEU A 154 5.92 22.29 14.19
C LEU A 154 5.03 23.53 14.13
N ASN A 155 5.58 24.67 13.72
CA ASN A 155 4.86 25.94 13.64
C ASN A 155 4.55 26.33 12.19
N ILE A 156 3.45 25.79 11.66
CA ILE A 156 3.00 26.05 10.29
C ILE A 156 2.46 27.47 10.07
N LYS A 157 2.28 28.26 11.13
CA LYS A 157 1.88 29.68 11.00
C LYS A 157 3.08 30.57 10.65
N PHE A 158 4.27 30.16 11.05
CA PHE A 158 5.50 30.92 10.86
C PHE A 158 6.32 30.42 9.68
N LEU A 159 6.22 29.13 9.37
CA LEU A 159 6.97 28.48 8.30
C LEU A 159 6.11 28.33 7.05
N THR A 160 6.72 28.56 5.89
CA THR A 160 6.19 28.15 4.60
C THR A 160 6.23 26.63 4.44
N ASP A 161 5.44 26.09 3.51
CA ASP A 161 5.45 24.65 3.21
C ASP A 161 6.85 24.15 2.79
N ASP A 162 7.57 24.95 2.00
CA ASP A 162 8.94 24.62 1.56
C ASP A 162 9.93 24.57 2.73
N GLU A 163 9.83 25.52 3.68
CA GLU A 163 10.65 25.51 4.88
C GLU A 163 10.33 24.30 5.75
N VAL A 164 9.05 23.97 5.93
CA VAL A 164 8.63 22.76 6.66
C VAL A 164 9.24 21.52 6.02
N ILE A 165 9.09 21.35 4.70
CA ILE A 165 9.59 20.20 3.97
C ILE A 165 11.12 20.10 4.09
N GLU A 166 11.85 21.19 3.89
CA GLU A 166 13.31 21.20 3.92
C GLU A 166 13.85 20.99 5.35
N HIS A 167 13.22 21.58 6.37
CA HIS A 167 13.61 21.35 7.76
C HIS A 167 13.39 19.89 8.17
N ILE A 168 12.23 19.31 7.86
CA ILE A 168 11.95 17.89 8.15
C ILE A 168 12.92 16.99 7.40
N LYS A 169 13.18 17.27 6.12
CA LYS A 169 14.15 16.51 5.30
C LYS A 169 15.56 16.52 5.87
N ARG A 170 16.02 17.66 6.43
CA ARG A 170 17.34 17.76 7.09
C ARG A 170 17.38 17.08 8.45
N MET A 171 16.28 17.08 9.19
CA MET A 171 16.22 16.51 10.55
C MET A 171 16.00 14.99 10.56
N LEU A 172 15.28 14.43 9.59
CA LEU A 172 15.00 12.98 9.53
C LEU A 172 16.27 12.10 9.59
N PRO A 173 17.36 12.37 8.83
CA PRO A 173 18.60 11.60 8.95
C PRO A 173 19.28 11.76 10.32
N GLN A 174 19.19 12.94 10.92
CA GLN A 174 19.77 13.21 12.24
C GLN A 174 19.05 12.42 13.32
N TRP A 175 17.71 12.44 13.33
CA TRP A 175 16.90 11.65 14.26
C TRP A 175 17.12 10.15 14.08
N ARG A 176 17.20 9.66 12.84
CA ARG A 176 17.54 8.25 12.56
C ARG A 176 18.88 7.85 13.16
N LYS A 177 19.89 8.71 13.05
CA LYS A 177 21.22 8.50 13.65
C LYS A 177 21.17 8.56 15.18
N GLU A 178 20.51 9.58 15.74
CA GLU A 178 20.34 9.77 17.19
C GLU A 178 19.69 8.54 17.83
N TYR A 179 18.67 7.99 17.19
CA TYR A 179 17.89 6.88 17.73
C TYR A 179 18.33 5.49 17.24
N THR A 180 19.41 5.39 16.46
CA THR A 180 19.88 4.12 15.88
C THR A 180 18.78 3.40 15.06
N VAL A 181 17.90 4.17 14.43
CA VAL A 181 16.81 3.66 13.60
C VAL A 181 17.22 3.79 12.14
N GLY A 182 17.36 2.65 11.46
CA GLY A 182 17.64 2.63 10.02
C GLY A 182 16.49 3.23 9.22
N GLU A 183 16.82 3.82 8.06
CA GLU A 183 15.79 4.07 7.05
C GLU A 183 15.18 2.73 6.63
N PRO A 184 13.84 2.57 6.64
CA PRO A 184 13.22 1.35 6.17
C PRO A 184 13.68 1.07 4.74
N ALA A 185 14.31 -0.08 4.51
CA ALA A 185 14.75 -0.48 3.18
C ALA A 185 13.54 -0.55 2.25
N ILE A 186 13.43 0.45 1.37
CA ILE A 186 12.64 0.38 0.16
C ILE A 186 13.71 0.16 -0.91
N GLY A 187 13.66 -0.97 -1.61
CA GLY A 187 14.67 -1.30 -2.61
C GLY A 187 14.79 -0.19 -3.65
N SER A 188 15.91 -0.18 -4.37
CA SER A 188 16.26 0.83 -5.39
C SER A 188 15.36 0.80 -6.64
N PHE A 189 14.22 0.12 -6.58
CA PHE A 189 13.29 0.00 -7.70
C PHE A 189 12.62 1.35 -7.97
N ARG A 190 12.88 1.91 -9.15
CA ARG A 190 12.22 3.12 -9.62
C ARG A 190 10.76 2.79 -9.99
N PHE A 191 9.82 3.33 -9.23
CA PHE A 191 8.39 3.25 -9.53
C PHE A 191 7.93 4.53 -10.24
N GLY A 192 7.15 4.37 -11.30
CA GLY A 192 6.61 5.47 -12.13
C GLY A 192 5.50 4.98 -13.04
N LEU A 193 5.02 5.83 -13.96
CA LEU A 193 3.98 5.48 -14.93
C LEU A 193 4.31 4.23 -15.74
N SER A 194 5.56 4.07 -16.16
CA SER A 194 5.99 2.84 -16.85
C SER A 194 5.80 1.58 -16.01
N THR A 195 5.84 1.66 -14.68
CA THR A 195 5.52 0.52 -13.80
C THR A 195 4.02 0.25 -13.79
N VAL A 196 3.18 1.28 -13.72
CA VAL A 196 1.71 1.14 -13.85
C VAL A 196 1.35 0.52 -15.21
N LYS A 197 1.94 1.01 -16.30
CA LYS A 197 1.77 0.43 -17.64
C LYS A 197 2.22 -1.02 -17.71
N LYS A 198 3.33 -1.38 -17.05
CA LYS A 198 3.79 -2.79 -16.96
C LYS A 198 2.79 -3.69 -16.26
N VAL A 199 2.12 -3.22 -15.20
CA VAL A 199 1.06 -4.00 -14.51
C VAL A 199 -0.03 -4.42 -15.50
N ILE A 200 -0.45 -3.51 -16.38
CA ILE A 200 -1.49 -3.75 -17.38
C ILE A 200 -0.97 -4.59 -18.55
N ASN A 201 0.15 -4.18 -19.16
CA ASN A 201 0.70 -4.84 -20.35
C ASN A 201 1.14 -6.29 -20.08
N LEU A 202 1.66 -6.56 -18.88
CA LEU A 202 2.06 -7.91 -18.46
C LEU A 202 0.91 -8.71 -17.85
N ARG A 203 -0.33 -8.21 -17.94
CA ARG A 203 -1.55 -8.89 -17.49
C ARG A 203 -1.41 -9.40 -16.05
N VAL A 204 -0.84 -8.57 -15.18
CA VAL A 204 -0.44 -8.96 -13.82
C VAL A 204 -1.63 -9.41 -13.00
N ILE A 205 -2.71 -8.65 -12.95
CA ILE A 205 -3.92 -9.04 -12.20
C ILE A 205 -4.49 -10.39 -12.70
N PRO A 206 -4.73 -10.60 -14.01
CA PRO A 206 -5.11 -11.91 -14.52
C PRO A 206 -4.14 -13.04 -14.15
N MET A 207 -2.83 -12.78 -14.18
CA MET A 207 -1.82 -13.77 -13.81
C MET A 207 -1.87 -14.11 -12.31
N LEU A 208 -2.04 -13.12 -11.45
CA LEU A 208 -2.21 -13.32 -10.00
C LEU A 208 -3.43 -14.19 -9.73
N ASP A 209 -4.56 -13.92 -10.38
CA ASP A 209 -5.80 -14.67 -10.19
C ASP A 209 -5.68 -16.12 -10.69
N LEU A 210 -4.94 -16.36 -11.79
CA LEU A 210 -4.58 -17.72 -12.23
C LEU A 210 -3.65 -18.44 -11.24
N LEU A 211 -2.67 -17.73 -10.66
CA LEU A 211 -1.78 -18.28 -9.64
C LEU A 211 -2.55 -18.63 -8.35
N LEU A 212 -3.52 -17.79 -7.95
CA LEU A 212 -4.42 -18.07 -6.82
C LEU A 212 -5.27 -19.31 -7.08
N TRP A 213 -5.89 -19.40 -8.27
CA TRP A 213 -6.65 -20.58 -8.68
C TRP A 213 -5.79 -21.84 -8.64
N ALA A 214 -4.56 -21.78 -9.16
CA ALA A 214 -3.62 -22.90 -9.17
C ALA A 214 -3.26 -23.37 -7.76
N LYS A 215 -2.97 -22.42 -6.84
CA LYS A 215 -2.72 -22.69 -5.41
C LYS A 215 -3.92 -23.40 -4.76
N ARG A 216 -5.15 -23.00 -5.09
CA ARG A 216 -6.36 -23.58 -4.48
C ARG A 216 -6.71 -24.97 -4.96
N ASN A 217 -6.42 -25.27 -6.21
CA ASN A 217 -6.76 -26.56 -6.81
C ASN A 217 -5.60 -27.56 -6.76
N ASP A 218 -4.52 -27.24 -6.03
CA ASP A 218 -3.25 -27.99 -6.04
C ASP A 218 -2.83 -28.36 -7.48
N ALA A 219 -2.94 -27.38 -8.37
CA ALA A 219 -2.76 -27.54 -9.79
C ALA A 219 -1.50 -26.82 -10.27
N LYS A 220 -0.84 -27.38 -11.29
CA LYS A 220 0.28 -26.72 -11.97
C LYS A 220 -0.18 -26.19 -13.33
N ILE A 221 -0.02 -24.90 -13.53
CA ILE A 221 -0.15 -24.24 -14.84
C ILE A 221 1.27 -24.01 -15.37
N SER A 222 1.61 -24.65 -16.50
CA SER A 222 2.93 -24.45 -17.11
C SER A 222 3.05 -23.05 -17.71
N TYR A 223 4.27 -22.59 -17.97
CA TYR A 223 4.47 -21.28 -18.59
C TYR A 223 3.85 -21.18 -19.99
N GLU A 224 3.85 -22.27 -20.76
CA GLU A 224 3.13 -22.35 -22.04
C GLU A 224 1.62 -22.25 -21.87
N GLN A 225 1.08 -22.82 -20.79
CA GLN A 225 -0.34 -22.68 -20.48
C GLN A 225 -0.67 -21.26 -20.06
N PHE A 226 0.16 -20.60 -19.24
CA PHE A 226 0.02 -19.18 -18.93
C PHE A 226 0.05 -18.32 -20.19
N SER A 227 1.04 -18.53 -21.07
CA SER A 227 1.15 -17.83 -22.35
C SER A 227 -0.15 -17.94 -23.16
N ARG A 228 -0.70 -19.15 -23.33
CA ARG A 228 -1.95 -19.38 -24.08
C ARG A 228 -3.20 -18.78 -23.41
N LEU A 229 -3.24 -18.74 -22.08
CA LEU A 229 -4.38 -18.18 -21.33
C LEU A 229 -4.33 -16.66 -21.32
N LEU A 230 -3.14 -16.11 -21.09
CA LEU A 230 -2.92 -14.70 -20.95
C LEU A 230 -2.84 -14.02 -22.29
N TYR A 231 -2.29 -14.64 -23.34
CA TYR A 231 -2.04 -14.06 -24.68
C TYR A 231 -2.60 -14.92 -25.84
N PRO A 232 -3.91 -15.24 -25.86
CA PRO A 232 -4.48 -16.18 -26.83
C PRO A 232 -4.49 -15.69 -28.28
N ASN A 233 -4.57 -14.37 -28.52
CA ASN A 233 -4.82 -13.76 -29.84
C ASN A 233 -3.86 -12.61 -30.16
N ASP A 234 -2.74 -12.50 -29.44
CA ASP A 234 -1.85 -11.34 -29.56
C ASP A 234 -0.89 -11.52 -30.73
N SER A 235 -1.30 -11.06 -31.93
CA SER A 235 -0.49 -11.15 -33.14
C SER A 235 0.71 -10.20 -33.15
N GLU A 236 0.65 -9.13 -32.34
CA GLU A 236 1.69 -8.10 -32.26
C GLU A 236 2.72 -8.40 -31.16
N VAL A 237 2.34 -9.14 -30.10
CA VAL A 237 3.22 -9.47 -28.98
C VAL A 237 3.24 -10.98 -28.73
N ILE A 238 4.21 -11.67 -29.33
CA ILE A 238 4.44 -13.11 -29.07
C ILE A 238 5.11 -13.28 -27.70
N ARG A 239 4.31 -13.51 -26.66
CA ARG A 239 4.81 -13.90 -25.32
C ARG A 239 4.68 -15.39 -25.11
N GLY A 240 5.77 -16.14 -25.32
CA GLY A 240 5.85 -17.57 -25.06
C GLY A 240 6.14 -17.90 -23.59
N GLY A 241 6.30 -19.19 -23.28
CA GLY A 241 6.57 -19.63 -21.91
C GLY A 241 7.89 -19.09 -21.33
N SER A 242 8.89 -18.79 -22.16
CA SER A 242 10.14 -18.16 -21.69
C SER A 242 9.91 -16.75 -21.15
N GLN A 243 9.16 -15.89 -21.86
CA GLN A 243 8.83 -14.55 -21.37
C GLN A 243 8.00 -14.60 -20.09
N ILE A 244 7.05 -15.55 -19.98
CA ILE A 244 6.31 -15.74 -18.73
C ILE A 244 7.26 -16.08 -17.57
N LYS A 245 8.16 -17.04 -17.79
CA LYS A 245 9.10 -17.53 -16.77
C LYS A 245 10.08 -16.44 -16.32
N ASP A 246 10.68 -15.74 -17.27
CA ASP A 246 11.84 -14.89 -17.01
C ASP A 246 11.46 -13.43 -16.75
N THR A 247 10.25 -12.99 -17.11
CA THR A 247 9.81 -11.59 -16.98
C THR A 247 8.46 -11.45 -16.28
N ASP A 248 7.39 -12.02 -16.84
CA ASP A 248 6.04 -11.63 -16.48
C ASP A 248 5.64 -12.17 -15.09
N LYS A 249 5.92 -13.45 -14.81
CA LYS A 249 5.67 -14.06 -13.49
C LYS A 249 6.55 -13.45 -12.38
N PRO A 250 7.88 -13.29 -12.55
CA PRO A 250 8.69 -12.59 -11.57
C PRO A 250 8.18 -11.19 -11.24
N PHE A 251 7.70 -10.44 -12.24
CA PHE A 251 7.10 -9.13 -12.01
C PHE A 251 5.78 -9.22 -11.25
N ALA A 252 4.90 -10.17 -11.57
CA ALA A 252 3.66 -10.39 -10.84
C ALA A 252 3.92 -10.78 -9.37
N GLU A 253 4.91 -11.61 -9.09
CA GLU A 253 5.32 -11.95 -7.72
C GLU A 253 5.89 -10.73 -6.98
N LYS A 254 6.65 -9.88 -7.66
CA LYS A 254 7.15 -8.62 -7.11
C LYS A 254 6.01 -7.67 -6.70
N VAL A 255 4.93 -7.64 -7.48
CA VAL A 255 3.73 -6.82 -7.19
C VAL A 255 3.06 -7.23 -5.86
N LEU A 256 3.24 -8.48 -5.41
CA LEU A 256 2.72 -8.97 -4.12
C LEU A 256 3.57 -8.59 -2.89
N THR A 257 4.63 -7.80 -3.06
CA THR A 257 5.53 -7.39 -1.97
C THR A 257 5.01 -6.16 -1.24
N ARG A 258 5.33 -6.04 0.06
CA ARG A 258 5.03 -4.81 0.84
C ARG A 258 5.76 -3.59 0.26
N GLU A 259 6.95 -3.82 -0.31
CA GLU A 259 7.74 -2.79 -0.97
C GLU A 259 7.02 -2.19 -2.18
N PHE A 260 6.44 -3.04 -3.05
CA PHE A 260 5.69 -2.57 -4.21
C PHE A 260 4.48 -1.71 -3.81
N ASP A 261 3.69 -2.15 -2.82
CA ASP A 261 2.57 -1.36 -2.28
C ASP A 261 3.05 -0.01 -1.73
N ARG A 262 4.15 0.03 -0.97
CA ARG A 262 4.72 1.30 -0.46
C ARG A 262 5.17 2.23 -1.57
N LEU A 263 5.84 1.70 -2.60
CA LEU A 263 6.31 2.48 -3.74
C LEU A 263 5.17 3.01 -4.60
N PHE A 264 4.11 2.21 -4.80
CA PHE A 264 2.92 2.65 -5.52
C PHE A 264 2.22 3.77 -4.74
N ASN A 265 2.00 3.59 -3.42
CA ASN A 265 1.39 4.63 -2.58
C ASN A 265 2.22 5.92 -2.58
N LEU A 266 3.56 5.82 -2.45
CA LEU A 266 4.45 6.99 -2.53
C LEU A 266 4.39 7.69 -3.88
N TRP A 267 4.32 6.93 -4.99
CA TRP A 267 4.18 7.52 -6.31
C TRP A 267 2.83 8.23 -6.44
N LEU A 268 1.72 7.63 -6.00
CA LEU A 268 0.42 8.32 -5.98
C LEU A 268 0.44 9.59 -5.10
N SER A 269 1.11 9.58 -3.94
CA SER A 269 1.26 10.80 -3.12
C SER A 269 1.91 11.95 -3.87
N LYS A 270 2.87 11.64 -4.75
CA LYS A 270 3.64 12.63 -5.53
C LYS A 270 2.94 13.03 -6.84
N ASN A 271 1.92 12.28 -7.25
CA ASN A 271 1.21 12.42 -8.51
C ASN A 271 -0.29 12.31 -8.21
N ASP A 272 -0.81 13.23 -7.39
CA ASP A 272 -2.17 13.16 -6.87
C ASP A 272 -3.24 13.13 -7.97
N TYR A 273 -3.01 13.84 -9.08
CA TYR A 273 -3.86 13.83 -10.27
C TYR A 273 -4.05 12.43 -10.84
N MET A 274 -3.05 11.54 -10.72
CA MET A 274 -3.13 10.16 -11.18
C MET A 274 -4.11 9.32 -10.36
N MET A 275 -4.48 9.74 -9.15
CA MET A 275 -5.39 8.96 -8.30
C MET A 275 -6.75 8.75 -8.95
N ASP A 276 -7.26 9.77 -9.65
CA ASP A 276 -8.57 9.76 -10.29
C ASP A 276 -8.50 9.53 -11.81
N THR A 277 -7.29 9.52 -12.40
CA THR A 277 -7.06 9.17 -13.80
C THR A 277 -7.48 7.73 -14.06
N LYS A 278 -8.25 7.51 -15.15
CA LYS A 278 -8.58 6.14 -15.56
C LYS A 278 -7.35 5.41 -16.06
N VAL A 279 -7.27 4.10 -15.82
CA VAL A 279 -6.18 3.27 -16.33
C VAL A 279 -6.04 3.41 -17.85
N ALA A 280 -7.15 3.42 -18.61
CA ALA A 280 -7.12 3.63 -20.07
C ALA A 280 -6.47 4.95 -20.50
N GLU A 281 -6.62 6.01 -19.70
CA GLU A 281 -6.02 7.32 -19.96
C GLU A 281 -4.54 7.31 -19.59
N ALA A 282 -4.20 6.76 -18.42
CA ALA A 282 -2.82 6.57 -17.98
C ALA A 282 -1.99 5.74 -18.99
N MET A 283 -2.62 4.76 -19.66
CA MET A 283 -1.96 3.98 -20.71
C MET A 283 -1.56 4.83 -21.93
N LYS A 284 -2.28 5.92 -22.23
CA LYS A 284 -2.05 6.81 -23.37
C LYS A 284 -1.07 7.96 -23.08
N MET A 285 -0.90 8.33 -21.82
CA MET A 285 0.01 9.42 -21.40
C MET A 285 1.48 9.11 -21.68
N ASN A 286 2.28 10.13 -22.02
CA ASN A 286 3.73 9.98 -22.15
C ASN A 286 4.47 10.35 -20.86
N GLU A 287 5.64 9.76 -20.60
CA GLU A 287 6.43 10.08 -19.39
C GLU A 287 6.85 11.56 -19.31
N LYS A 288 6.94 12.26 -20.46
CA LYS A 288 7.24 13.71 -20.51
C LYS A 288 6.04 14.59 -20.13
N GLU A 289 4.83 14.17 -20.47
CA GLU A 289 3.60 14.91 -20.11
C GLU A 289 3.40 14.91 -18.59
N GLU A 290 3.85 13.86 -17.87
CA GLU A 290 3.88 13.84 -16.41
C GLU A 290 4.83 14.88 -15.78
N GLU A 291 5.91 15.25 -16.45
CA GLU A 291 6.84 16.28 -15.96
C GLU A 291 6.32 17.69 -16.24
N ASP A 292 5.59 17.88 -17.33
CA ASP A 292 5.02 19.17 -17.71
C ASP A 292 3.75 19.48 -16.91
N GLU A 293 2.88 18.50 -16.64
CA GLU A 293 1.72 18.67 -15.74
C GLU A 293 2.14 18.95 -14.29
N LYS A 294 3.30 18.43 -13.84
CA LYS A 294 3.88 18.77 -12.53
C LYS A 294 4.40 20.20 -12.42
N LYS A 295 4.79 20.81 -13.55
CA LYS A 295 5.33 22.19 -13.59
C LYS A 295 4.23 23.23 -13.80
N GLY A 296 3.02 22.81 -14.17
CA GLY A 296 1.87 23.68 -14.46
C GLY A 296 0.95 23.98 -13.26
N LYS A 297 1.29 23.53 -12.05
CA LYS A 297 0.54 23.81 -10.81
C LYS A 297 1.40 24.56 -9.81
#